data_AF-A0A3N1HE69-F1
#
_entry.id   AF-A0A3N1HE69-F1
#
_cell.length_a   1.000
_cell.length_b   1.000
_cell.length_c   1.000
_cell.angle_alpha   90.00
_cell.angle_beta   90.00
_cell.angle_gamma   90.00
#
_symmetry.space_group_name_H-M   'P 1'
#
loop_
_entity.id
_entity.type
_entity.pdbx_description
1 polymer ?
#
loop_
_entity_poly.entity_id
_entity_poly.type
_entity_poly.pdbx_seq_one_letter_code
_entity_poly.pdbx_strand_id
1 'polypeptide(L)'
;MLTRVVVGALLAVLVGCGAAPEPPPSFAPPRWSEQDRSELPAELASLYVRAAIGWDGGLLVAGDYPEPALFSSPDGRKWTEQAPEGFGDHLRGQPFAAYGSTAYVLGGAAGEVAVWRTEDGTTWQRTPLPYGDLDDPFMAIAAGPHGVLVVGSDGFDYAAGLEAEHTPEDFFGFEFWHSADGEEFRYAGDLTLARTVIGITPRVVATDDGFLLHDSGAYGVDVFREDTPLYRSTDGESWQYVGDGLPIGTRLAVGRAGSLTFVLGQSPSGLYARYRRDGDSGWSDGAIDLGRLPDDAVVPATGQWPTAVHPWGTGFIAIGRTERGEAGLVWSSPDGITWTRSPVRGSGFDRLAELVAVASSRGETLLFGLEGFPPDVRVHLWRAGPSG
;
A
#
# COMPACT_ATOMS: atom_id res chain seq x y z
N MET A 1 75.35 10.69 28.11
CA MET A 1 74.95 10.98 26.71
C MET A 1 74.00 9.87 26.28
N LEU A 2 72.69 10.17 26.19
CA LEU A 2 71.64 9.21 25.84
C LEU A 2 71.56 9.02 24.32
N THR A 3 71.68 7.78 23.87
CA THR A 3 71.45 7.36 22.47
C THR A 3 70.00 6.92 22.31
N ARG A 4 69.20 7.66 21.51
CA ARG A 4 67.83 7.29 21.16
C ARG A 4 67.84 6.23 20.07
N VAL A 5 67.25 5.06 20.35
CA VAL A 5 66.97 4.02 19.35
C VAL A 5 65.58 4.29 18.77
N VAL A 6 65.51 4.57 17.47
CA VAL A 6 64.28 4.71 16.70
C VAL A 6 63.94 3.32 16.15
N VAL A 7 62.84 2.73 16.64
CA VAL A 7 62.26 1.51 16.06
C VAL A 7 61.31 1.94 14.95
N GLY A 8 61.74 1.79 13.70
CA GLY A 8 60.87 1.93 12.52
C GLY A 8 60.08 0.65 12.32
N ALA A 9 58.78 0.68 12.62
CA ALA A 9 57.86 -0.39 12.27
C ALA A 9 57.48 -0.27 10.77
N LEU A 10 57.92 -1.24 9.98
CA LEU A 10 57.51 -1.39 8.58
C LEU A 10 56.09 -2.00 8.57
N LEU A 11 55.06 -1.19 8.31
CA LEU A 11 53.72 -1.69 8.03
C LEU A 11 53.68 -2.18 6.58
N ALA A 12 53.73 -3.49 6.38
CA ALA A 12 53.45 -4.09 5.09
C ALA A 12 51.94 -4.02 4.82
N VAL A 13 51.50 -3.06 4.01
CA VAL A 13 50.13 -3.03 3.49
C VAL A 13 50.02 -4.16 2.46
N LEU A 14 49.48 -5.29 2.90
CA LEU A 14 48.98 -6.33 1.98
C LEU A 14 47.78 -5.72 1.24
N VAL A 15 48.03 -5.19 0.04
CA VAL A 15 46.97 -4.89 -0.92
C VAL A 15 46.42 -6.23 -1.36
N GLY A 16 45.46 -6.75 -0.59
CA GLY A 16 44.64 -7.86 -1.05
C GLY A 16 43.97 -7.41 -2.34
N CYS A 17 44.17 -8.14 -3.44
CA CYS A 17 43.33 -8.02 -4.62
C CYS A 17 41.91 -8.40 -4.22
N GLY A 18 41.18 -7.44 -3.64
CA GLY A 18 39.75 -7.57 -3.42
C GLY A 18 39.12 -7.81 -4.76
N ALA A 19 38.35 -8.90 -4.87
CA ALA A 19 37.50 -9.11 -6.03
C ALA A 19 36.71 -7.82 -6.28
N ALA A 20 36.61 -7.40 -7.55
CA ALA A 20 35.78 -6.26 -7.89
C ALA A 20 34.38 -6.48 -7.28
N PRO A 21 33.78 -5.46 -6.64
CA PRO A 21 32.44 -5.60 -6.08
C PRO A 21 31.51 -6.12 -7.18
N GLU A 22 30.70 -7.13 -6.85
CA GLU A 22 29.70 -7.63 -7.80
C GLU A 22 28.83 -6.45 -8.28
N PRO A 23 28.55 -6.35 -9.58
CA PRO A 23 27.69 -5.29 -10.09
C PRO A 23 26.32 -5.37 -9.39
N PRO A 24 25.69 -4.22 -9.10
CA PRO A 24 24.36 -4.22 -8.49
C PRO A 24 23.38 -5.01 -9.38
N PRO A 25 22.42 -5.73 -8.78
CA PRO A 25 21.44 -6.50 -9.54
C PRO A 25 20.67 -5.57 -10.48
N SER A 26 20.54 -5.98 -11.74
CA SER A 26 19.73 -5.26 -12.72
C SER A 26 18.25 -5.54 -12.49
N PHE A 27 17.40 -4.53 -12.65
CA PHE A 27 15.95 -4.71 -12.65
C PHE A 27 15.52 -5.70 -13.73
N ALA A 28 14.67 -6.65 -13.34
CA ALA A 28 14.01 -7.59 -14.24
C ALA A 28 12.49 -7.52 -14.01
N PRO A 29 11.69 -7.29 -15.07
CA PRO A 29 10.24 -7.29 -14.95
C PRO A 29 9.72 -8.63 -14.38
N PRO A 30 8.65 -8.61 -13.57
CA PRO A 30 8.07 -9.82 -13.02
C PRO A 30 7.54 -10.74 -14.13
N ARG A 31 7.69 -12.04 -13.93
CA ARG A 31 7.03 -13.08 -14.73
C ARG A 31 5.96 -13.74 -13.88
N TRP A 32 4.71 -13.53 -14.25
CA TRP A 32 3.56 -13.99 -13.48
C TRP A 32 3.18 -15.41 -13.88
N SER A 33 2.93 -16.26 -12.89
CA SER A 33 2.28 -17.56 -13.04
C SER A 33 1.03 -17.60 -12.17
N GLU A 34 -0.13 -17.90 -12.75
CA GLU A 34 -1.35 -18.11 -11.99
C GLU A 34 -1.24 -19.40 -11.17
N GLN A 35 -1.67 -19.36 -9.91
CA GLN A 35 -1.86 -20.52 -9.06
C GLN A 35 -3.18 -21.22 -9.42
N ASP A 36 -3.20 -22.56 -9.39
CA ASP A 36 -4.43 -23.30 -9.60
C ASP A 36 -5.43 -22.95 -8.48
N ARG A 37 -6.59 -22.41 -8.89
CA ARG A 37 -7.64 -21.97 -7.97
C ARG A 37 -8.15 -23.11 -7.10
N SER A 38 -8.09 -24.35 -7.56
CA SER A 38 -8.50 -25.52 -6.76
C SER A 38 -7.59 -25.78 -5.55
N GLU A 39 -6.43 -25.13 -5.48
CA GLU A 39 -5.52 -25.17 -4.33
C GLU A 39 -5.90 -24.14 -3.23
N LEU A 40 -6.79 -23.19 -3.53
CA LEU A 40 -7.26 -22.21 -2.54
C LEU A 40 -8.38 -22.82 -1.68
N PRO A 41 -8.45 -22.49 -0.37
CA PRO A 41 -9.64 -22.75 0.44
C PRO A 41 -10.88 -22.16 -0.24
N ALA A 42 -12.02 -22.84 -0.10
CA ALA A 42 -13.25 -22.44 -0.80
C ALA A 42 -13.69 -21.02 -0.41
N GLU A 43 -13.55 -20.69 0.88
CA GLU A 43 -13.87 -19.42 1.49
C GLU A 43 -13.01 -18.30 0.88
N LEU A 44 -11.70 -18.50 0.79
CA LEU A 44 -10.77 -17.56 0.15
C LEU A 44 -11.04 -17.45 -1.36
N ALA A 45 -11.37 -18.55 -2.03
CA ALA A 45 -11.63 -18.58 -3.47
C ALA A 45 -12.90 -17.78 -3.89
N SER A 46 -13.76 -17.43 -2.92
CA SER A 46 -14.96 -16.60 -3.07
C SER A 46 -14.90 -15.30 -2.26
N LEU A 47 -13.75 -14.95 -1.70
CA LEU A 47 -13.59 -13.77 -0.86
C LEU A 47 -13.56 -12.50 -1.73
N TYR A 48 -14.33 -11.47 -1.38
CA TYR A 48 -14.09 -10.14 -1.95
C TYR A 48 -12.85 -9.51 -1.28
N VAL A 49 -11.67 -9.82 -1.82
CA VAL A 49 -10.38 -9.40 -1.24
C VAL A 49 -10.30 -7.87 -1.18
N ARG A 50 -10.08 -7.34 0.03
CA ARG A 50 -9.93 -5.91 0.31
C ARG A 50 -8.47 -5.50 0.46
N ALA A 51 -7.66 -6.35 1.06
CA ALA A 51 -6.27 -6.06 1.35
C ALA A 51 -5.44 -7.35 1.42
N ALA A 52 -4.16 -7.21 1.09
CA ALA A 52 -3.16 -8.22 1.35
C ALA A 52 -1.85 -7.53 1.75
N ILE A 53 -1.08 -8.17 2.62
CA ILE A 53 0.26 -7.72 3.01
C ILE A 53 1.19 -8.93 3.16
N GLY A 54 2.49 -8.72 2.98
CA GLY A 54 3.49 -9.73 3.29
C GLY A 54 4.56 -9.19 4.22
N TRP A 55 5.17 -10.09 4.99
CA TRP A 55 6.24 -9.82 5.96
C TRP A 55 7.18 -11.03 6.03
N ASP A 56 8.21 -10.98 6.88
CA ASP A 56 9.20 -12.08 6.96
C ASP A 56 8.61 -13.42 7.44
N GLY A 57 7.50 -13.37 8.18
CA GLY A 57 6.79 -14.55 8.68
C GLY A 57 5.82 -15.18 7.66
N GLY A 58 5.31 -14.41 6.70
CA GLY A 58 4.37 -14.91 5.69
C GLY A 58 3.55 -13.81 5.00
N LEU A 59 2.30 -14.15 4.67
CA LEU A 59 1.33 -13.33 3.96
C LEU A 59 -0.01 -13.33 4.70
N LEU A 60 -0.69 -12.19 4.69
CA LEU A 60 -2.06 -12.01 5.18
C LEU A 60 -2.94 -11.53 4.03
N VAL A 61 -4.19 -11.97 4.02
CA VAL A 61 -5.23 -11.47 3.13
C VAL A 61 -6.55 -11.39 3.89
N ALA A 62 -7.34 -10.35 3.66
CA ALA A 62 -8.71 -10.26 4.16
C ALA A 62 -9.68 -9.71 3.11
N GLY A 63 -10.95 -9.96 3.37
CA GLY A 63 -12.09 -9.46 2.62
C GLY A 63 -13.37 -9.54 3.45
N ASP A 64 -14.47 -9.03 2.89
CA ASP A 64 -15.72 -8.75 3.61
C ASP A 64 -16.96 -9.46 3.04
N TYR A 65 -16.81 -10.30 2.02
CA TYR A 65 -17.93 -11.00 1.39
C TYR A 65 -17.57 -12.48 1.11
N PRO A 66 -18.45 -13.45 1.41
CA PRO A 66 -19.80 -13.29 1.98
C PRO A 66 -19.84 -12.89 3.46
N GLU A 67 -18.74 -13.11 4.19
CA GLU A 67 -18.53 -12.69 5.57
C GLU A 67 -17.09 -12.19 5.72
N PRO A 68 -16.78 -11.31 6.70
CA PRO A 68 -15.42 -10.91 7.01
C PRO A 68 -14.54 -12.12 7.32
N ALA A 69 -13.42 -12.24 6.63
CA ALA A 69 -12.47 -13.32 6.85
C ALA A 69 -11.02 -12.83 6.73
N LEU A 70 -10.15 -13.40 7.55
CA LEU A 70 -8.71 -13.16 7.56
C LEU A 70 -8.01 -14.50 7.30
N PHE A 71 -7.09 -14.55 6.35
CA PHE A 71 -6.27 -15.74 6.09
C PHE A 71 -4.79 -15.40 6.23
N SER A 72 -4.03 -16.36 6.74
CA SER A 72 -2.57 -16.30 6.75
C SER A 72 -1.96 -17.43 5.93
N SER A 73 -0.78 -17.18 5.38
CA SER A 73 0.00 -18.18 4.66
C SER A 73 1.50 -17.93 4.80
N PRO A 74 2.28 -18.89 5.33
CA PRO A 74 3.74 -18.76 5.38
C PRO A 74 4.43 -18.84 4.00
N ASP A 75 3.76 -19.38 2.98
CA ASP A 75 4.33 -19.70 1.66
C ASP A 75 3.51 -19.19 0.46
N GLY A 76 2.36 -18.56 0.73
CA GLY A 76 1.43 -18.06 -0.28
C GLY A 76 0.69 -19.15 -1.05
N ARG A 77 0.82 -20.42 -0.65
CA ARG A 77 0.21 -21.58 -1.32
C ARG A 77 -0.87 -22.20 -0.45
N LYS A 78 -0.53 -22.45 0.81
CA LYS A 78 -1.46 -23.00 1.80
C LYS A 78 -1.96 -21.88 2.70
N TRP A 79 -3.26 -21.67 2.69
CA TRP A 79 -3.92 -20.61 3.44
C TRP A 79 -4.69 -21.20 4.60
N THR A 80 -4.59 -20.56 5.76
CA THR A 80 -5.32 -20.94 6.98
C THR A 80 -6.12 -19.74 7.44
N GLU A 81 -7.43 -19.92 7.61
CA GLU A 81 -8.29 -18.88 8.18
C GLU A 81 -7.88 -18.59 9.63
N GLN A 82 -7.90 -17.31 9.99
CA GLN A 82 -7.52 -16.78 11.28
C GLN A 82 -8.72 -16.09 11.91
N ALA A 83 -8.91 -16.33 13.21
CA ALA A 83 -9.91 -15.65 14.03
C ALA A 83 -9.24 -15.16 15.32
N PRO A 84 -8.49 -14.03 15.26
CA PRO A 84 -7.87 -13.46 16.46
C PRO A 84 -8.92 -13.19 17.53
N GLU A 85 -8.58 -13.43 18.80
CA GLU A 85 -9.52 -13.23 19.89
C GLU A 85 -10.01 -11.77 19.93
N GLY A 86 -11.33 -11.60 20.05
CA GLY A 86 -11.99 -10.30 20.08
C GLY A 86 -12.11 -9.60 18.73
N PHE A 87 -11.57 -10.14 17.65
CA PHE A 87 -11.68 -9.56 16.32
C PHE A 87 -13.11 -9.74 15.78
N GLY A 88 -13.85 -8.63 15.62
CA GLY A 88 -15.23 -8.64 15.14
C GLY A 88 -15.35 -8.34 13.66
N ASP A 89 -14.71 -7.26 13.20
CA ASP A 89 -14.65 -6.89 11.79
C ASP A 89 -13.32 -6.18 11.49
N HIS A 90 -12.90 -6.18 10.23
CA HIS A 90 -11.82 -5.33 9.76
C HIS A 90 -12.38 -3.96 9.40
N LEU A 91 -11.57 -2.93 9.61
CA LEU A 91 -11.97 -1.59 9.18
C LEU A 91 -11.81 -1.43 7.67
N ARG A 92 -12.64 -0.57 7.08
CA ARG A 92 -12.52 -0.23 5.67
C ARG A 92 -11.33 0.68 5.48
N GLY A 93 -10.72 0.63 4.29
CA GLY A 93 -9.59 1.48 3.94
C GLY A 93 -8.35 0.66 3.66
N GLN A 94 -7.33 0.80 4.51
CA GLN A 94 -6.06 0.07 4.40
C GLN A 94 -5.76 -0.59 5.75
N PRO A 95 -6.40 -1.74 6.05
CA PRO A 95 -6.40 -2.32 7.39
C PRO A 95 -5.12 -3.07 7.75
N PHE A 96 -4.16 -3.20 6.83
CA PHE A 96 -2.97 -4.02 7.01
C PHE A 96 -1.68 -3.23 6.87
N ALA A 97 -0.72 -3.55 7.73
CA ALA A 97 0.64 -3.10 7.64
C ALA A 97 1.61 -4.21 8.04
N ALA A 98 2.85 -4.10 7.59
CA ALA A 98 3.92 -4.98 8.03
C ALA A 98 5.27 -4.29 7.93
N TYR A 99 6.17 -4.67 8.83
CA TYR A 99 7.57 -4.26 8.78
C TYR A 99 8.45 -5.33 9.45
N GLY A 100 9.48 -5.78 8.74
CA GLY A 100 10.35 -6.87 9.18
C GLY A 100 9.58 -8.15 9.51
N SER A 101 9.73 -8.62 10.75
CA SER A 101 9.11 -9.85 11.26
C SER A 101 7.68 -9.68 11.78
N THR A 102 7.10 -8.50 11.68
CA THR A 102 5.81 -8.21 12.31
C THR A 102 4.77 -7.76 11.29
N ALA A 103 3.55 -8.28 11.43
CA ALA A 103 2.37 -7.83 10.72
C ALA A 103 1.31 -7.29 11.68
N TYR A 104 0.51 -6.36 11.17
CA TYR A 104 -0.52 -5.63 11.91
C TYR A 104 -1.84 -5.68 11.15
N VAL A 105 -2.92 -5.87 11.89
CA VAL A 105 -4.29 -5.79 11.40
C VAL A 105 -5.07 -4.79 12.24
N LEU A 106 -5.71 -3.84 11.57
CA LEU A 106 -6.61 -2.88 12.19
C LEU A 106 -8.06 -3.39 12.10
N GLY A 107 -8.78 -3.40 13.23
CA GLY A 107 -10.13 -3.94 13.30
C GLY A 107 -10.95 -3.37 14.46
N GLY A 108 -12.22 -3.78 14.50
CA GLY A 108 -13.15 -3.45 15.57
C GLY A 108 -13.40 -4.62 16.52
N ALA A 109 -13.55 -4.31 17.80
CA ALA A 109 -13.87 -5.25 18.87
C ALA A 109 -14.78 -4.60 19.91
N ALA A 110 -16.02 -5.08 20.03
CA ALA A 110 -16.96 -4.65 21.08
C ALA A 110 -17.17 -3.12 21.20
N GLY A 111 -17.17 -2.40 20.08
CA GLY A 111 -17.30 -0.93 20.08
C GLY A 111 -15.98 -0.16 20.04
N GLU A 112 -14.84 -0.85 20.13
CA GLU A 112 -13.52 -0.20 20.17
C GLU A 112 -12.71 -0.52 18.91
N VAL A 113 -11.89 0.43 18.46
CA VAL A 113 -10.84 0.18 17.48
C VAL A 113 -9.59 -0.39 18.18
N ALA A 114 -8.99 -1.42 17.58
CA ALA A 114 -7.73 -1.97 18.06
C ALA A 114 -6.81 -2.41 16.91
N VAL A 115 -5.54 -2.58 17.26
CA VAL A 115 -4.51 -3.17 16.40
C VAL A 115 -4.18 -4.57 16.91
N TRP A 116 -4.24 -5.56 16.03
CA TRP A 116 -3.76 -6.92 16.29
C TRP A 116 -2.40 -7.09 15.64
N ARG A 117 -1.42 -7.47 16.46
CA ARG A 117 -0.02 -7.71 16.09
C ARG A 117 0.26 -9.20 16.02
N THR A 118 0.98 -9.65 15.01
CA THR A 118 1.48 -11.03 14.91
C THR A 118 2.89 -11.09 14.34
N GLU A 119 3.66 -12.10 14.76
CA GLU A 119 4.97 -12.42 14.19
C GLU A 119 4.93 -13.69 13.32
N ASP A 120 4.00 -14.60 13.62
CA ASP A 120 3.90 -15.94 13.02
C ASP A 120 2.63 -16.13 12.15
N GLY A 121 1.70 -15.16 12.16
CA GLY A 121 0.44 -15.22 11.41
C GLY A 121 -0.65 -16.06 12.08
N THR A 122 -0.45 -16.54 13.30
CA THR A 122 -1.38 -17.42 14.04
C THR A 122 -1.58 -17.03 15.50
N THR A 123 -0.58 -16.41 16.12
CA THR A 123 -0.63 -15.87 17.48
C THR A 123 -0.78 -14.37 17.40
N TRP A 124 -1.77 -13.82 18.10
CA TRP A 124 -2.15 -12.42 17.98
C TRP A 124 -2.17 -11.72 19.32
N GLN A 125 -1.62 -10.51 19.37
CA GLN A 125 -1.69 -9.59 20.51
C GLN A 125 -2.56 -8.40 20.13
N ARG A 126 -3.60 -8.13 20.92
CA ARG A 126 -4.49 -6.97 20.74
C ARG A 126 -4.00 -5.79 21.56
N THR A 127 -3.89 -4.62 20.92
CA THR A 127 -3.69 -3.31 21.58
C THR A 127 -4.83 -2.37 21.20
N PRO A 128 -5.66 -1.92 22.15
CA PRO A 128 -6.69 -0.90 21.89
C PRO A 128 -6.05 0.44 21.47
N LEU A 129 -6.71 1.17 20.57
CA LEU A 129 -6.33 2.55 20.29
C LEU A 129 -6.99 3.49 21.32
N PRO A 130 -6.23 4.33 22.05
CA PRO A 130 -6.82 5.26 22.99
C PRO A 130 -7.72 6.26 22.25
N TYR A 131 -8.96 6.42 22.72
CA TYR A 131 -9.99 7.29 22.10
C TYR A 131 -10.48 6.84 20.71
N GLY A 132 -10.07 5.67 20.20
CA GLY A 132 -10.56 5.16 18.92
C GLY A 132 -11.99 4.63 19.03
N ASP A 133 -12.94 5.29 18.35
CA ASP A 133 -14.33 4.85 18.21
C ASP A 133 -14.57 4.24 16.81
N LEU A 134 -15.55 3.34 16.69
CA LEU A 134 -15.93 2.66 15.44
C LEU A 134 -16.84 3.48 14.54
N ASP A 135 -17.27 4.68 14.97
CA ASP A 135 -18.07 5.57 14.14
C ASP A 135 -17.34 6.01 12.85
N ASP A 136 -16.00 5.87 12.80
CA ASP A 136 -15.19 6.11 11.60
C ASP A 136 -14.75 4.80 10.92
N PRO A 137 -15.50 4.31 9.91
CA PRO A 137 -15.19 3.02 9.29
C PRO A 137 -13.95 3.07 8.40
N PHE A 138 -13.43 4.26 8.07
CA PHE A 138 -12.33 4.45 7.13
C PHE A 138 -11.03 4.78 7.86
N MET A 139 -10.21 3.76 8.03
CA MET A 139 -8.90 3.91 8.64
C MET A 139 -7.80 3.28 7.80
N ALA A 140 -6.57 3.71 8.05
CA ALA A 140 -5.38 3.19 7.39
C ALA A 140 -4.27 2.97 8.40
N ILE A 141 -3.49 1.91 8.21
CA ILE A 141 -2.31 1.61 9.02
C ILE A 141 -1.08 1.46 8.12
N ALA A 142 0.07 1.95 8.59
CA ALA A 142 1.37 1.72 7.97
C ALA A 142 2.42 1.41 9.04
N ALA A 143 3.38 0.56 8.70
CA ALA A 143 4.49 0.17 9.57
C ALA A 143 5.81 0.30 8.81
N GLY A 144 6.83 0.85 9.45
CA GLY A 144 8.15 1.06 8.85
C GLY A 144 9.24 1.32 9.89
N PRO A 145 10.41 1.82 9.45
CA PRO A 145 11.55 2.08 10.34
C PRO A 145 11.27 3.10 11.46
N HIS A 146 10.22 3.93 11.31
CA HIS A 146 9.81 4.97 12.25
C HIS A 146 8.60 4.56 13.11
N GLY A 147 8.30 3.27 13.18
CA GLY A 147 7.22 2.70 13.97
C GLY A 147 5.96 2.41 13.15
N VAL A 148 4.82 2.42 13.83
CA VAL A 148 3.50 2.14 13.28
C VAL A 148 2.62 3.38 13.43
N LEU A 149 1.95 3.75 12.34
CA LEU A 149 1.02 4.87 12.30
C LEU A 149 -0.35 4.36 11.87
N VAL A 150 -1.36 4.69 12.66
CA VAL A 150 -2.77 4.54 12.31
C VAL A 150 -3.34 5.93 12.03
N VAL A 151 -4.14 6.03 10.97
CA VAL A 151 -4.84 7.24 10.56
C VAL A 151 -6.33 6.95 10.47
N GLY A 152 -7.13 7.75 11.16
CA GLY A 152 -8.59 7.77 11.05
C GLY A 152 -9.07 9.05 10.40
N SER A 153 -10.29 9.05 9.89
CA SER A 153 -11.03 10.29 9.65
C SER A 153 -11.67 10.74 10.96
N ASP A 154 -11.85 12.05 11.15
CA ASP A 154 -12.63 12.60 12.27
C ASP A 154 -14.02 13.02 11.76
N GLY A 155 -15.07 12.55 12.44
CA GLY A 155 -16.41 13.11 12.35
C GLY A 155 -17.21 12.65 11.14
N PHE A 156 -16.88 11.51 10.53
CA PHE A 156 -17.62 10.98 9.40
C PHE A 156 -18.67 9.94 9.83
N ASP A 157 -19.83 10.41 10.31
CA ASP A 157 -20.99 9.53 10.45
C ASP A 157 -21.55 9.19 9.06
N TYR A 158 -21.13 8.04 8.52
CA TYR A 158 -21.59 7.55 7.21
C TYR A 158 -23.11 7.37 7.16
N ALA A 159 -23.75 7.03 8.29
CA ALA A 159 -25.18 6.83 8.36
C ALA A 159 -25.94 8.17 8.34
N ALA A 160 -25.40 9.20 8.99
CA ALA A 160 -25.97 10.55 8.96
C ALA A 160 -25.69 11.31 7.65
N GLY A 161 -24.53 11.09 7.01
CA GLY A 161 -24.08 11.83 5.83
C GLY A 161 -24.95 11.70 4.57
N LEU A 162 -25.85 10.72 4.49
CA LEU A 162 -26.82 10.58 3.39
C LEU A 162 -28.17 11.27 3.66
N GLU A 163 -28.50 11.59 4.91
CA GLU A 163 -29.82 12.10 5.30
C GLU A 163 -29.78 13.47 6.02
N ALA A 164 -28.66 13.83 6.64
CA ALA A 164 -28.53 15.07 7.39
C ALA A 164 -27.95 16.20 6.53
N GLU A 165 -28.57 17.38 6.62
CA GLU A 165 -28.00 18.66 6.20
C GLU A 165 -26.82 19.02 7.12
N HIS A 166 -25.72 18.25 7.08
CA HIS A 166 -24.50 18.63 7.76
C HIS A 166 -23.96 19.91 7.13
N THR A 167 -23.69 20.91 7.96
CA THR A 167 -23.03 22.11 7.47
C THR A 167 -21.58 21.72 7.15
N PRO A 168 -20.96 22.34 6.12
CA PRO A 168 -19.54 22.14 5.80
C PRO A 168 -18.56 22.42 6.96
N GLU A 169 -19.07 22.91 8.09
CA GLU A 169 -18.32 23.24 9.30
C GLU A 169 -18.11 22.02 10.22
N ASP A 170 -18.74 20.88 9.96
CA ASP A 170 -18.75 19.71 10.86
C ASP A 170 -17.68 18.64 10.57
N PHE A 171 -16.85 18.78 9.51
CA PHE A 171 -15.87 17.73 9.10
C PHE A 171 -14.41 18.12 9.41
N PHE A 172 -13.74 17.37 10.30
CA PHE A 172 -12.48 17.79 10.90
C PHE A 172 -11.26 16.90 10.59
N GLY A 173 -11.06 16.54 9.32
CA GLY A 173 -9.73 16.11 8.85
C GLY A 173 -9.34 14.68 9.27
N PHE A 174 -8.13 14.51 9.80
CA PHE A 174 -7.57 13.20 10.14
C PHE A 174 -7.08 13.15 11.58
N GLU A 175 -7.32 12.03 12.26
CA GLU A 175 -6.76 11.69 13.57
C GLU A 175 -5.60 10.72 13.41
N PHE A 176 -4.61 10.81 14.31
CA PHE A 176 -3.41 9.96 14.26
C PHE A 176 -3.17 9.22 15.57
N TRP A 177 -2.76 7.96 15.45
CA TRP A 177 -2.15 7.20 16.54
C TRP A 177 -0.80 6.68 16.09
N HIS A 178 0.22 6.92 16.91
CA HIS A 178 1.58 6.51 16.63
C HIS A 178 2.09 5.54 17.70
N SER A 179 2.86 4.56 17.27
CA SER A 179 3.57 3.62 18.12
C SER A 179 5.01 3.50 17.63
N ALA A 180 5.97 3.87 18.46
CA ALA A 180 7.39 3.80 18.09
C ALA A 180 7.90 2.34 18.10
N ASP A 181 7.33 1.49 18.94
CA ASP A 181 7.69 0.07 19.10
C ASP A 181 6.72 -0.89 18.41
N GLY A 182 5.56 -0.40 17.99
CA GLY A 182 4.47 -1.20 17.43
C GLY A 182 3.72 -2.03 18.48
N GLU A 183 3.91 -1.75 19.78
CA GLU A 183 3.23 -2.45 20.87
C GLU A 183 2.26 -1.52 21.61
N GLU A 184 2.69 -0.29 21.91
CA GLU A 184 1.88 0.72 22.59
C GLU A 184 1.55 1.88 21.66
N PHE A 185 0.25 2.17 21.51
CA PHE A 185 -0.23 3.30 20.71
C PHE A 185 -0.60 4.47 21.61
N ARG A 186 -0.18 5.67 21.19
CA ARG A 186 -0.63 6.93 21.75
C ARG A 186 -1.31 7.75 20.67
N TYR A 187 -2.30 8.52 21.08
CA TYR A 187 -2.87 9.54 20.22
C TYR A 187 -1.81 10.63 19.93
N ALA A 188 -1.59 10.91 18.65
CA ALA A 188 -0.53 11.77 18.13
C ALA A 188 -1.05 13.15 17.69
N GLY A 189 -2.37 13.35 17.66
CA GLY A 189 -3.03 14.60 17.33
C GLY A 189 -3.89 14.52 16.07
N ASP A 190 -4.28 15.69 15.57
CA ASP A 190 -5.14 15.84 14.40
C ASP A 190 -4.47 16.67 13.31
N LEU A 191 -4.90 16.44 12.07
CA LEU A 191 -4.63 17.29 10.92
C LEU A 191 -5.95 17.84 10.40
N THR A 192 -6.28 19.07 10.82
CA THR A 192 -7.41 19.80 10.25
C THR A 192 -7.09 20.20 8.81
N LEU A 193 -7.91 19.72 7.88
CA LEU A 193 -7.81 20.12 6.49
C LEU A 193 -8.60 21.42 6.30
N ALA A 194 -7.99 22.43 5.69
CA ALA A 194 -8.63 23.74 5.50
C ALA A 194 -9.92 23.69 4.64
N ARG A 195 -10.16 22.58 3.94
CA ARG A 195 -11.28 22.36 3.03
C ARG A 195 -11.63 20.87 3.02
N THR A 196 -12.42 20.40 3.98
CA THR A 196 -12.75 18.97 4.06
C THR A 196 -13.78 18.61 3.00
N VAL A 197 -13.50 17.54 2.25
CA VAL A 197 -14.43 16.89 1.35
C VAL A 197 -15.04 15.72 2.09
N ILE A 198 -16.35 15.56 2.00
CA ILE A 198 -17.09 14.43 2.57
C ILE A 198 -16.59 13.12 1.92
N GLY A 199 -16.27 12.09 2.72
CA GLY A 199 -15.98 10.74 2.25
C GLY A 199 -14.52 10.46 1.88
N ILE A 200 -13.56 11.10 2.55
CA ILE A 200 -12.14 10.79 2.35
C ILE A 200 -11.82 9.43 2.97
N THR A 201 -11.24 8.52 2.19
CA THR A 201 -10.63 7.32 2.76
C THR A 201 -9.11 7.56 2.88
N PRO A 202 -8.57 7.70 4.11
CA PRO A 202 -7.14 7.87 4.29
C PRO A 202 -6.38 6.66 3.74
N ARG A 203 -5.15 6.95 3.29
CA ARG A 203 -4.14 5.99 2.88
C ARG A 203 -2.82 6.46 3.44
N VAL A 204 -2.08 5.55 4.05
CA VAL A 204 -0.77 5.87 4.63
C VAL A 204 0.26 4.87 4.15
N VAL A 205 1.43 5.38 3.79
CA VAL A 205 2.58 4.58 3.36
C VAL A 205 3.75 4.92 4.27
N ALA A 206 4.35 3.91 4.88
CA ALA A 206 5.59 4.08 5.62
C ALA A 206 6.77 4.16 4.65
N THR A 207 7.74 5.00 4.97
CA THR A 207 8.90 5.28 4.15
C THR A 207 10.16 5.19 5.01
N ASP A 208 11.34 5.16 4.37
CA ASP A 208 12.62 5.08 5.09
C ASP A 208 12.87 6.28 6.03
N ASP A 209 12.12 7.36 5.85
CA ASP A 209 12.26 8.65 6.51
C ASP A 209 10.97 9.15 7.17
N GLY A 210 9.94 8.31 7.27
CA GLY A 210 8.71 8.61 7.98
C GLY A 210 7.47 8.04 7.31
N PHE A 211 6.49 8.89 7.02
CA PHE A 211 5.18 8.52 6.51
C PHE A 211 4.71 9.49 5.41
N LEU A 212 3.98 8.94 4.44
CA LEU A 212 3.20 9.70 3.46
C LEU A 212 1.72 9.41 3.70
N LEU A 213 0.93 10.47 3.84
CA LEU A 213 -0.53 10.42 3.95
C LEU A 213 -1.12 10.96 2.66
N HIS A 214 -2.01 10.20 2.06
CA HIS A 214 -2.83 10.64 0.96
C HIS A 214 -4.25 10.09 1.10
N ASP A 215 -5.10 10.35 0.12
CA ASP A 215 -6.37 9.65 0.04
C ASP A 215 -6.58 8.93 -1.28
N SER A 216 -7.64 8.13 -1.30
CA SER A 216 -8.08 7.40 -2.49
C SER A 216 -9.37 7.98 -3.11
N GLY A 217 -9.72 9.23 -2.78
CA GLY A 217 -10.98 9.88 -3.18
C GLY A 217 -12.25 9.25 -2.58
N ALA A 218 -13.38 9.96 -2.71
CA ALA A 218 -14.68 9.52 -2.24
C ALA A 218 -15.36 8.57 -3.24
N TYR A 219 -16.09 7.57 -2.72
CA TYR A 219 -16.90 6.67 -3.54
C TYR A 219 -18.02 7.44 -4.26
N GLY A 220 -17.86 7.65 -5.57
CA GLY A 220 -18.97 8.02 -6.46
C GLY A 220 -19.47 9.46 -6.35
N VAL A 221 -18.73 10.34 -5.66
CA VAL A 221 -19.05 11.76 -5.58
C VAL A 221 -17.94 12.54 -6.27
N ASP A 222 -18.26 13.17 -7.42
CA ASP A 222 -17.40 14.09 -8.15
C ASP A 222 -17.24 15.40 -7.36
N VAL A 223 -16.74 15.34 -6.13
CA VAL A 223 -16.43 16.53 -5.36
C VAL A 223 -15.07 17.01 -5.82
N PHE A 224 -15.10 17.99 -6.72
CA PHE A 224 -13.92 18.66 -7.25
C PHE A 224 -13.14 19.30 -6.10
N ARG A 225 -11.95 18.76 -5.82
CA ARG A 225 -10.96 19.43 -5.00
C ARG A 225 -10.23 20.47 -5.83
N GLU A 226 -9.73 21.50 -5.17
CA GLU A 226 -8.72 22.38 -5.79
C GLU A 226 -7.33 21.72 -5.77
N ASP A 227 -7.08 20.83 -4.82
CA ASP A 227 -5.75 20.25 -4.58
C ASP A 227 -5.79 18.74 -4.27
N THR A 228 -4.69 18.05 -4.56
CA THR A 228 -4.48 16.64 -4.18
C THR A 228 -3.91 16.59 -2.76
N PRO A 229 -4.58 15.97 -1.78
CA PRO A 229 -4.10 15.92 -0.41
C PRO A 229 -2.99 14.88 -0.30
N LEU A 230 -1.75 15.36 -0.29
CA LEU A 230 -0.57 14.56 -0.02
C LEU A 230 0.27 15.27 1.04
N TYR A 231 0.46 14.60 2.16
CA TYR A 231 1.19 15.09 3.32
C TYR A 231 2.35 14.15 3.63
N ARG A 232 3.42 14.73 4.19
CA ARG A 232 4.59 14.00 4.66
C ARG A 232 4.80 14.28 6.13
N SER A 233 5.18 13.26 6.88
CA SER A 233 5.62 13.38 8.26
C SER A 233 6.89 12.57 8.47
N THR A 234 7.82 13.04 9.29
CA THR A 234 9.02 12.29 9.68
C THR A 234 8.86 11.56 11.01
N ASP A 235 7.85 11.92 11.79
CA ASP A 235 7.64 11.48 13.18
C ASP A 235 6.24 10.87 13.41
N GLY A 236 5.34 10.97 12.43
CA GLY A 236 3.93 10.56 12.54
C GLY A 236 3.04 11.59 13.24
N GLU A 237 3.58 12.75 13.63
CA GLU A 237 2.86 13.79 14.40
C GLU A 237 2.80 15.12 13.65
N SER A 238 3.93 15.52 13.07
CA SER A 238 4.09 16.79 12.36
C SER A 238 3.92 16.54 10.87
N TRP A 239 2.89 17.16 10.28
CA TRP A 239 2.55 16.96 8.87
C TRP A 239 2.85 18.19 8.02
N GLN A 240 3.53 17.97 6.90
CA GLN A 240 3.81 18.98 5.89
C GLN A 240 3.04 18.64 4.60
N TYR A 241 2.27 19.59 4.08
CA TYR A 241 1.68 19.47 2.76
C TYR A 241 2.76 19.45 1.67
N VAL A 242 2.69 18.46 0.77
CA VAL A 242 3.64 18.28 -0.34
C VAL A 242 2.95 17.98 -1.68
N GLY A 243 1.62 18.17 -1.73
CA GLY A 243 0.80 17.90 -2.91
C GLY A 243 0.77 19.01 -3.97
N ASP A 244 1.37 20.18 -3.70
CA ASP A 244 1.37 21.33 -4.60
C ASP A 244 1.80 20.94 -6.02
N GLY A 245 0.94 21.17 -7.02
CA GLY A 245 1.21 20.88 -8.43
C GLY A 245 0.89 19.47 -8.90
N LEU A 246 0.36 18.59 -8.03
CA LEU A 246 -0.25 17.35 -8.48
C LEU A 246 -1.60 17.61 -9.15
N PRO A 247 -1.90 16.97 -10.31
CA PRO A 247 -3.23 17.06 -10.90
C PRO A 247 -4.29 16.56 -9.92
N ILE A 248 -5.39 17.31 -9.78
CA ILE A 248 -6.55 16.88 -9.01
C ILE A 248 -6.98 15.50 -9.52
N GLY A 249 -6.78 14.50 -8.67
CA GLY A 249 -7.04 13.10 -9.00
C GLY A 249 -8.08 12.50 -8.08
N THR A 250 -8.81 11.51 -8.58
CA THR A 250 -9.78 10.77 -7.77
C THR A 250 -9.16 9.56 -7.08
N ARG A 251 -8.03 9.05 -7.59
CA ARG A 251 -7.33 7.90 -7.04
C ARG A 251 -5.83 8.08 -7.20
N LEU A 252 -5.11 7.79 -6.13
CA LEU A 252 -3.66 7.86 -6.08
C LEU A 252 -3.11 6.53 -5.58
N ALA A 253 -2.06 6.07 -6.23
CA ALA A 253 -1.17 5.06 -5.71
C ALA A 253 0.20 5.73 -5.55
N VAL A 254 0.64 5.86 -4.29
CA VAL A 254 1.84 6.59 -3.91
C VAL A 254 2.90 5.60 -3.45
N GLY A 255 4.16 5.87 -3.78
CA GLY A 255 5.28 5.13 -3.25
C GLY A 255 6.53 5.99 -3.13
N ARG A 256 7.51 5.49 -2.37
CA ARG A 256 8.79 6.17 -2.14
C ARG A 256 9.93 5.15 -2.12
N ALA A 257 11.08 5.55 -2.64
CA ALA A 257 12.33 4.81 -2.53
C ALA A 257 13.51 5.76 -2.43
N GLY A 258 14.20 5.70 -1.29
CA GLY A 258 15.22 6.69 -0.95
C GLY A 258 14.65 8.11 -1.09
N SER A 259 15.29 8.94 -1.90
CA SER A 259 14.87 10.33 -2.10
C SER A 259 13.73 10.53 -3.10
N LEU A 260 13.31 9.49 -3.82
CA LEU A 260 12.28 9.59 -4.86
C LEU A 260 10.90 9.26 -4.30
N THR A 261 9.97 10.21 -4.36
CA THR A 261 8.54 9.95 -4.24
C THR A 261 7.91 9.94 -5.63
N PHE A 262 7.02 9.00 -5.90
CA PHE A 262 6.25 8.97 -7.14
C PHE A 262 4.76 8.75 -6.85
N VAL A 263 3.94 9.19 -7.79
CA VAL A 263 2.48 9.10 -7.74
C VAL A 263 2.01 8.60 -9.10
N LEU A 264 1.24 7.52 -9.07
CA LEU A 264 0.37 7.14 -10.17
C LEU A 264 -1.04 7.54 -9.81
N GLY A 265 -1.69 8.31 -10.67
CA GLY A 265 -3.03 8.80 -10.36
C GLY A 265 -3.91 8.87 -11.58
N GLN A 266 -5.21 9.00 -11.34
CA GLN A 266 -6.20 9.25 -12.37
C GLN A 266 -6.84 10.61 -12.12
N SER A 267 -6.80 11.47 -13.14
CA SER A 267 -7.49 12.77 -13.16
C SER A 267 -8.57 12.79 -14.24
N PRO A 268 -9.40 13.84 -14.33
CA PRO A 268 -10.33 14.01 -15.45
C PRO A 268 -9.66 14.01 -16.83
N SER A 269 -8.35 14.33 -16.91
CA SER A 269 -7.58 14.28 -18.15
C SER A 269 -7.02 12.88 -18.47
N GLY A 270 -7.06 11.94 -17.53
CA GLY A 270 -6.55 10.59 -17.68
C GLY A 270 -5.54 10.16 -16.62
N LEU A 271 -5.09 8.91 -16.76
CA LEU A 271 -3.96 8.34 -16.03
C LEU A 271 -2.71 9.21 -16.20
N TYR A 272 -2.02 9.47 -15.09
CA TYR A 272 -0.78 10.23 -15.05
C TYR A 272 0.25 9.57 -14.13
N ALA A 273 1.52 9.87 -14.38
CA ALA A 273 2.63 9.57 -13.49
C ALA A 273 3.35 10.88 -13.14
N ARG A 274 3.60 11.09 -11.84
CA ARG A 274 4.36 12.24 -11.33
C ARG A 274 5.45 11.73 -10.41
N TYR A 275 6.57 12.44 -10.34
CA TYR A 275 7.60 12.16 -9.37
C TYR A 275 8.23 13.42 -8.81
N ARG A 276 8.86 13.29 -7.65
CA ARG A 276 9.58 14.35 -6.96
C ARG A 276 10.75 13.74 -6.21
N ARG A 277 11.92 14.37 -6.28
CA ARG A 277 13.09 14.05 -5.45
C ARG A 277 13.17 14.99 -4.25
N ASP A 278 13.80 14.54 -3.18
CA ASP A 278 14.11 15.43 -2.06
C ASP A 278 14.95 16.64 -2.53
N GLY A 279 14.52 17.83 -2.14
CA GLY A 279 15.11 19.09 -2.58
C GLY A 279 14.49 19.69 -3.84
N ASP A 280 13.68 18.93 -4.59
CA ASP A 280 12.96 19.48 -5.74
C ASP A 280 11.91 20.49 -5.28
N SER A 281 11.77 21.58 -6.04
CA SER A 281 10.79 22.64 -5.80
C SER A 281 9.36 22.28 -6.24
N GLY A 282 9.16 21.15 -6.93
CA GLY A 282 7.85 20.73 -7.43
C GLY A 282 7.89 19.35 -8.08
N TRP A 283 6.74 18.91 -8.59
CA TRP A 283 6.57 17.63 -9.27
C TRP A 283 6.99 17.69 -10.74
N SER A 284 7.61 16.62 -11.20
CA SER A 284 7.96 16.39 -12.61
C SER A 284 7.05 15.33 -13.23
N ASP A 285 6.82 15.44 -14.55
CA ASP A 285 6.10 14.43 -15.33
C ASP A 285 6.92 13.14 -15.43
N GLY A 286 6.32 12.02 -15.03
CA GLY A 286 6.77 10.68 -15.38
C GLY A 286 6.17 10.21 -16.70
N ALA A 287 6.60 9.05 -17.18
CA ALA A 287 6.03 8.40 -18.36
C ALA A 287 5.30 7.13 -17.94
N ILE A 288 4.08 6.93 -18.45
CA ILE A 288 3.32 5.70 -18.22
C ILE A 288 2.78 5.14 -19.53
N ASP A 289 3.12 3.88 -19.80
CA ASP A 289 2.64 3.15 -20.96
C ASP A 289 1.17 2.76 -20.79
N LEU A 290 0.33 3.23 -21.69
CA LEU A 290 -1.10 2.92 -21.73
C LEU A 290 -1.40 1.56 -22.37
N GLY A 291 -0.39 0.89 -22.94
CA GLY A 291 -0.53 -0.34 -23.72
C GLY A 291 -0.63 -0.09 -25.23
N ARG A 292 -0.56 -1.17 -26.02
CA ARG A 292 -0.58 -1.11 -27.49
C ARG A 292 -1.46 -2.21 -28.07
N LEU A 293 -2.22 -1.87 -29.11
CA LEU A 293 -3.00 -2.86 -29.86
C LEU A 293 -2.05 -3.94 -30.44
N PRO A 294 -2.48 -5.21 -30.51
CA PRO A 294 -3.85 -5.71 -30.32
C PRO A 294 -4.15 -6.25 -28.90
N ASP A 295 -3.55 -5.69 -27.84
CA ASP A 295 -3.86 -6.11 -26.46
C ASP A 295 -5.29 -5.69 -26.06
N ASP A 296 -6.07 -6.61 -25.45
CA ASP A 296 -7.54 -6.49 -25.29
C ASP A 296 -7.97 -5.38 -24.32
N ALA A 297 -7.05 -4.95 -23.46
CA ALA A 297 -7.32 -3.94 -22.44
C ALA A 297 -6.67 -2.58 -22.75
N VAL A 298 -6.41 -2.30 -24.03
CA VAL A 298 -5.93 -0.98 -24.48
C VAL A 298 -7.12 -0.03 -24.56
N VAL A 299 -7.34 0.68 -23.46
CA VAL A 299 -8.38 1.70 -23.31
C VAL A 299 -7.76 3.09 -23.17
N PRO A 300 -8.50 4.17 -23.44
CA PRO A 300 -8.02 5.53 -23.21
C PRO A 300 -7.50 5.75 -21.78
N ALA A 301 -6.60 6.71 -21.59
CA ALA A 301 -5.99 6.99 -20.28
C ALA A 301 -7.02 7.28 -19.18
N THR A 302 -8.16 7.88 -19.52
CA THR A 302 -9.29 8.15 -18.59
C THR A 302 -9.90 6.88 -18.02
N GLY A 303 -9.78 5.77 -18.75
CA GLY A 303 -10.31 4.48 -18.37
C GLY A 303 -9.29 3.53 -17.74
N GLN A 304 -8.18 4.02 -17.19
CA GLN A 304 -7.18 3.18 -16.51
C GLN A 304 -6.92 3.70 -15.11
N TRP A 305 -7.12 2.87 -14.09
CA TRP A 305 -7.13 3.28 -12.69
C TRP A 305 -6.06 2.51 -11.90
N PRO A 306 -5.01 3.17 -11.40
CA PRO A 306 -4.05 2.54 -10.52
C PRO A 306 -4.69 2.33 -9.13
N THR A 307 -4.40 1.21 -8.50
CA THR A 307 -4.94 0.85 -7.18
C THR A 307 -3.85 0.75 -6.12
N ALA A 308 -2.67 0.25 -6.48
CA ALA A 308 -1.54 0.15 -5.56
C ALA A 308 -0.20 0.22 -6.30
N VAL A 309 0.84 0.66 -5.59
CA VAL A 309 2.24 0.48 -5.99
C VAL A 309 2.95 -0.33 -4.92
N HIS A 310 3.84 -1.19 -5.36
CA HIS A 310 4.58 -2.11 -4.50
C HIS A 310 6.05 -2.21 -4.92
N PRO A 311 7.00 -2.23 -3.97
CA PRO A 311 8.41 -2.48 -4.28
C PRO A 311 8.63 -3.86 -4.92
N TRP A 312 9.50 -3.93 -5.93
CA TRP A 312 9.84 -5.17 -6.64
C TRP A 312 11.34 -5.20 -6.97
N GLY A 313 12.10 -6.00 -6.23
CA GLY A 313 13.56 -6.04 -6.37
C GLY A 313 14.16 -4.65 -6.19
N THR A 314 14.84 -4.13 -7.21
CA THR A 314 15.40 -2.77 -7.22
C THR A 314 14.48 -1.72 -7.83
N GLY A 315 13.25 -2.08 -8.20
CA GLY A 315 12.26 -1.21 -8.83
C GLY A 315 10.88 -1.38 -8.22
N PHE A 316 9.85 -1.24 -9.05
CA PHE A 316 8.45 -1.18 -8.62
C PHE A 316 7.53 -1.92 -9.57
N ILE A 317 6.41 -2.34 -9.02
CA ILE A 317 5.23 -2.75 -9.77
C ILE A 317 4.05 -1.91 -9.32
N ALA A 318 3.17 -1.57 -10.26
CA ALA A 318 1.89 -0.98 -9.95
C ALA A 318 0.79 -1.90 -10.48
N ILE A 319 -0.31 -1.98 -9.74
CA ILE A 319 -1.50 -2.71 -10.15
C ILE A 319 -2.68 -1.77 -10.32
N GLY A 320 -3.66 -2.22 -11.07
CA GLY A 320 -4.87 -1.44 -11.34
C GLY A 320 -5.88 -2.21 -12.16
N ARG A 321 -6.78 -1.44 -12.77
CA ARG A 321 -7.87 -1.96 -13.59
C ARG A 321 -8.24 -1.01 -14.72
N THR A 322 -8.95 -1.51 -15.72
CA THR A 322 -9.66 -0.67 -16.68
C THR A 322 -11.00 -0.17 -16.12
N GLU A 323 -11.55 0.87 -16.73
CA GLU A 323 -12.91 1.34 -16.48
C GLU A 323 -13.89 0.19 -16.69
N ARG A 324 -14.90 0.10 -15.83
CA ARG A 324 -15.89 -1.00 -15.78
C ARG A 324 -15.35 -2.37 -15.35
N GLY A 325 -14.07 -2.46 -15.02
CA GLY A 325 -13.45 -3.69 -14.59
C GLY A 325 -13.49 -4.75 -15.68
N GLU A 326 -12.89 -4.43 -16.83
CA GLU A 326 -12.80 -5.36 -17.96
C GLU A 326 -11.45 -6.09 -17.99
N ALA A 327 -10.43 -5.54 -17.33
CA ALA A 327 -9.14 -6.20 -17.17
C ALA A 327 -8.36 -5.68 -15.95
N GLY A 328 -7.55 -6.57 -15.38
CA GLY A 328 -6.47 -6.24 -14.46
C GLY A 328 -5.28 -5.63 -15.20
N LEU A 329 -4.66 -4.62 -14.59
CA LEU A 329 -3.51 -3.91 -15.16
C LEU A 329 -2.29 -4.08 -14.27
N VAL A 330 -1.14 -4.36 -14.88
CA VAL A 330 0.16 -4.37 -14.19
C VAL A 330 1.13 -3.48 -14.96
N TRP A 331 1.74 -2.54 -14.26
CA TRP A 331 2.90 -1.79 -14.75
C TRP A 331 4.13 -2.15 -13.94
N SER A 332 5.29 -2.00 -14.54
CA SER A 332 6.57 -2.21 -13.90
C SER A 332 7.49 -1.04 -14.21
N SER A 333 8.32 -0.66 -13.25
CA SER A 333 9.24 0.46 -13.40
C SER A 333 10.57 0.18 -12.69
N PRO A 334 11.72 0.26 -13.39
CA PRO A 334 13.03 0.13 -12.75
C PRO A 334 13.38 1.35 -11.88
N ASP A 335 12.75 2.50 -12.10
CA ASP A 335 13.17 3.80 -11.57
C ASP A 335 12.06 4.62 -10.91
N GLY A 336 10.81 4.14 -10.94
CA GLY A 336 9.63 4.85 -10.44
C GLY A 336 9.18 6.03 -11.33
N ILE A 337 9.86 6.27 -12.45
CA ILE A 337 9.65 7.42 -13.33
C ILE A 337 9.04 6.98 -14.67
N THR A 338 9.57 5.89 -15.23
CA THR A 338 9.08 5.32 -16.49
C THR A 338 8.41 3.99 -16.22
N TRP A 339 7.13 3.89 -16.56
CA TRP A 339 6.28 2.74 -16.28
C TRP A 339 5.94 2.01 -17.58
N THR A 340 6.29 0.72 -17.63
CA THR A 340 6.00 -0.16 -18.76
C THR A 340 4.87 -1.11 -18.39
N ARG A 341 3.84 -1.18 -19.24
CA ARG A 341 2.68 -2.03 -19.02
C ARG A 341 2.97 -3.48 -19.42
N SER A 342 2.51 -4.43 -18.61
CA SER A 342 2.54 -5.86 -18.92
C SER A 342 1.37 -6.22 -19.85
N PRO A 343 1.57 -7.10 -20.86
CA PRO A 343 0.48 -7.61 -21.68
C PRO A 343 -0.58 -8.35 -20.85
N VAL A 344 -1.87 -8.08 -21.07
CA VAL A 344 -2.93 -8.68 -20.25
C VAL A 344 -3.23 -10.13 -20.63
N ARG A 345 -3.39 -10.42 -21.93
CA ARG A 345 -3.78 -11.77 -22.41
C ARG A 345 -2.73 -12.84 -22.11
N GLY A 346 -1.45 -12.49 -22.27
CA GLY A 346 -0.35 -13.41 -21.97
C GLY A 346 -0.23 -13.78 -20.49
N SER A 347 -0.80 -12.95 -19.60
CA SER A 347 -0.77 -13.12 -18.15
C SER A 347 -2.11 -13.64 -17.59
N GLY A 348 -3.16 -13.68 -18.41
CA GLY A 348 -4.52 -14.02 -17.99
C GLY A 348 -5.19 -12.93 -17.15
N PHE A 349 -4.79 -11.67 -17.28
CA PHE A 349 -5.39 -10.53 -16.57
C PHE A 349 -6.62 -9.96 -17.29
N ASP A 350 -6.86 -10.35 -18.53
CA ASP A 350 -7.96 -9.96 -19.41
C ASP A 350 -9.34 -10.51 -18.99
N ARG A 351 -9.37 -11.47 -18.07
CA ARG A 351 -10.62 -12.00 -17.47
C ARG A 351 -10.99 -11.36 -16.13
N LEU A 352 -10.18 -10.43 -15.64
CA LEU A 352 -10.34 -9.87 -14.30
C LEU A 352 -11.14 -8.59 -14.34
N ALA A 353 -12.01 -8.44 -13.34
CA ALA A 353 -12.60 -7.16 -13.00
C ALA A 353 -11.52 -6.20 -12.47
N GLU A 354 -10.62 -6.67 -11.61
CA GLU A 354 -9.57 -5.84 -11.05
C GLU A 354 -8.45 -6.66 -10.42
N LEU A 355 -7.25 -6.07 -10.40
CA LEU A 355 -6.19 -6.44 -9.47
C LEU A 355 -6.31 -5.54 -8.23
N VAL A 356 -6.60 -6.17 -7.09
CA VAL A 356 -7.03 -5.46 -5.87
C VAL A 356 -5.95 -5.35 -4.83
N ALA A 357 -5.03 -6.32 -4.78
CA ALA A 357 -3.97 -6.33 -3.79
C ALA A 357 -2.69 -6.96 -4.33
N VAL A 358 -1.57 -6.53 -3.75
CA VAL A 358 -0.24 -7.03 -4.02
C VAL A 358 0.48 -7.17 -2.68
N ALA A 359 1.16 -8.29 -2.49
CA ALA A 359 1.88 -8.59 -1.26
C ALA A 359 3.20 -9.29 -1.60
N SER A 360 4.25 -9.11 -0.79
CA SER A 360 5.50 -9.84 -0.96
C SER A 360 6.03 -10.38 0.34
N SER A 361 6.53 -11.61 0.30
CA SER A 361 7.16 -12.27 1.43
C SER A 361 8.27 -13.19 0.91
N ARG A 362 9.42 -13.18 1.59
CA ARG A 362 10.55 -14.10 1.31
C ARG A 362 10.97 -14.15 -0.17
N GLY A 363 10.93 -13.00 -0.84
CA GLY A 363 11.31 -12.84 -2.24
C GLY A 363 10.24 -13.25 -3.26
N GLU A 364 9.10 -13.80 -2.83
CA GLU A 364 7.95 -14.03 -3.70
C GLU A 364 6.95 -12.86 -3.59
N THR A 365 6.37 -12.49 -4.71
CA THR A 365 5.28 -11.51 -4.80
C THR A 365 4.02 -12.19 -5.30
N LEU A 366 2.90 -11.86 -4.65
CA LEU A 366 1.57 -12.30 -4.99
C LEU A 366 0.73 -11.13 -5.50
N LEU A 367 -0.05 -11.39 -6.55
CA LEU A 367 -1.14 -10.50 -6.97
C LEU A 367 -2.47 -11.19 -6.73
N PHE A 368 -3.41 -10.46 -6.14
CA PHE A 368 -4.80 -10.89 -5.96
C PHE A 368 -5.66 -10.17 -6.98
N GLY A 369 -6.38 -10.94 -7.79
CA GLY A 369 -7.32 -10.46 -8.77
C GLY A 369 -8.71 -11.02 -8.55
N LEU A 370 -9.73 -10.25 -8.91
CA LEU A 370 -11.12 -10.63 -8.81
C LEU A 370 -11.70 -10.81 -10.22
N GLU A 371 -12.33 -11.96 -10.47
CA GLU A 371 -13.26 -12.16 -11.58
C GLU A 371 -14.68 -11.93 -11.04
N GLY A 372 -15.40 -10.96 -11.60
CA GLY A 372 -16.75 -10.58 -11.17
C GLY A 372 -16.81 -9.67 -9.94
N PHE A 373 -18.04 -9.44 -9.48
CA PHE A 373 -18.37 -8.67 -8.27
C PHE A 373 -19.38 -9.47 -7.43
N PRO A 374 -19.53 -9.17 -6.12
CA PRO A 374 -20.53 -9.82 -5.29
C PRO A 374 -21.92 -9.80 -5.95
N PRO A 375 -22.67 -10.91 -5.90
CA PRO A 375 -22.38 -12.14 -5.16
C PRO A 375 -21.42 -13.12 -5.86
N ASP A 376 -21.10 -12.91 -7.13
CA ASP A 376 -20.42 -13.88 -8.01
C ASP A 376 -18.90 -13.63 -8.10
N VAL A 377 -18.26 -13.24 -6.99
CA VAL A 377 -16.82 -12.97 -6.96
C VAL A 377 -15.98 -14.25 -6.99
N ARG A 378 -14.87 -14.21 -7.71
CA ARG A 378 -13.88 -15.30 -7.75
C ARG A 378 -12.48 -14.75 -7.61
N VAL A 379 -11.74 -15.26 -6.62
CA VAL A 379 -10.36 -14.86 -6.41
C VAL A 379 -9.43 -15.67 -7.31
N HIS A 380 -8.51 -14.95 -7.93
CA HIS A 380 -7.37 -15.49 -8.66
C HIS A 380 -6.08 -14.99 -8.02
N LEU A 381 -5.06 -15.84 -8.03
CA LEU A 381 -3.77 -15.55 -7.42
C LEU A 381 -2.65 -15.76 -8.45
N TRP A 382 -1.80 -14.76 -8.63
CA TRP A 382 -0.59 -14.87 -9.43
C TRP A 382 0.63 -14.77 -8.54
N ARG A 383 1.69 -15.46 -8.94
CA ARG A 383 2.97 -15.51 -8.24
C ARG A 383 4.07 -15.04 -9.18
N ALA A 384 5.01 -14.27 -8.67
CA ALA A 384 6.30 -14.01 -9.31
C ALA A 384 7.40 -14.15 -8.25
N GLY A 385 8.42 -14.95 -8.56
CA GLY A 385 9.62 -15.06 -7.72
C GLY A 385 10.74 -14.15 -8.20
N PRO A 386 11.84 -14.03 -7.43
CA PRO A 386 13.04 -13.35 -7.88
C PRO A 386 13.47 -14.04 -9.17
N SER A 387 13.64 -13.28 -10.24
CA SER A 387 14.08 -13.82 -11.52
C SER A 387 15.46 -14.46 -11.32
N GLY A 388 15.52 -15.79 -11.41
CA GLY A 388 16.78 -16.52 -11.60
C GLY A 388 17.31 -16.35 -13.01
#